data_AF-X1MPL5-F1
#
_entry.id   AF-X1MPL5-F1
#
_cell.length_a   1.000
_cell.length_b   1.000
_cell.length_c   1.000
_cell.angle_alpha   90.00
_cell.angle_beta   90.00
_cell.angle_gamma   90.00
#
_symmetry.space_group_name_H-M   'P 1'
#
loop_
_entity.id
_entity.type
_entity.pdbx_description
1 polymer ?
#
loop_
_entity_poly.entity_id
_entity_poly.type
_entity_poly.pdbx_seq_one_letter_code
_entity_poly.pdbx_strand_id
1 'polypeptide(L)'
;MGTTTKGALKAKKLLEKNGFEVISFHQNGTGGIAMEEMIKEGIFQGVFDLSIHEVAGREVGGLHGAIKSIRLETAGKKGIPQVVVPGCIVYYVAGSLDSLVPKVREKRKYFIHSPEATLVRITPKELIRIGKVVAKKLNLAKGPLKIFIPLKGFCSPDKKGSELFEPEGNIAFINSLKKDLNKHIPIVEVNAHINDTEFIEIVTKEFIKIMKEGK
;
A
#
# COMPACT_ATOMS: atom_id res chain seq x y z
N MET A 1 -9.26 0.51 2.72
CA MET A 1 -9.79 1.89 2.62
C MET A 1 -10.71 2.00 1.41
N GLY A 2 -11.74 2.86 1.46
CA GLY A 2 -12.64 3.11 0.31
C GLY A 2 -11.95 3.50 -1.00
N THR A 3 -10.75 4.11 -0.92
CA THR A 3 -10.00 4.65 -2.06
C THR A 3 -9.30 3.62 -2.94
N THR A 4 -9.26 2.35 -2.52
CA THR A 4 -8.77 1.21 -3.34
C THR A 4 -9.76 0.05 -3.41
N THR A 5 -11.00 0.23 -2.91
CA THR A 5 -12.02 -0.83 -2.86
C THR A 5 -12.32 -1.41 -4.25
N LYS A 6 -12.40 -0.57 -5.29
CA LYS A 6 -12.66 -1.05 -6.66
C LYS A 6 -11.59 -2.06 -7.11
N GLY A 7 -10.31 -1.74 -6.91
CA GLY A 7 -9.21 -2.64 -7.23
C GLY A 7 -9.22 -3.90 -6.35
N ALA A 8 -9.42 -3.74 -5.04
CA ALA A 8 -9.45 -4.85 -4.08
C ALA A 8 -10.55 -5.87 -4.39
N LEU A 9 -11.78 -5.41 -4.69
CA LEU A 9 -12.90 -6.30 -5.02
C LEU A 9 -12.67 -7.05 -6.34
N LYS A 10 -12.07 -6.39 -7.34
CA LYS A 10 -11.68 -7.06 -8.60
C LYS A 10 -10.60 -8.12 -8.34
N ALA A 11 -9.58 -7.81 -7.53
CA ALA A 11 -8.51 -8.75 -7.18
C ALA A 11 -9.10 -9.97 -6.45
N LYS A 12 -9.94 -9.74 -5.43
CA LYS A 12 -10.65 -10.78 -4.70
C LYS A 12 -11.41 -11.73 -5.65
N LYS A 13 -12.25 -11.18 -6.52
CA LYS A 13 -13.02 -11.97 -7.50
C LYS A 13 -12.13 -12.80 -8.43
N LEU A 14 -11.00 -12.24 -8.88
CA LEU A 14 -10.06 -12.96 -9.74
C LEU A 14 -9.33 -14.09 -9.00
N LEU A 15 -8.94 -13.85 -7.75
CA LEU A 15 -8.31 -14.86 -6.89
C LEU A 15 -9.29 -15.99 -6.58
N GLU A 16 -10.52 -15.68 -6.18
CA GLU A 16 -11.57 -16.68 -5.90
C GLU A 16 -11.89 -17.52 -7.15
N LYS A 17 -11.96 -16.90 -8.33
CA LYS A 17 -12.12 -17.62 -9.61
C LYS A 17 -10.98 -18.62 -9.89
N ASN A 18 -9.81 -18.42 -9.29
CA ASN A 18 -8.65 -19.31 -9.41
C ASN A 18 -8.49 -20.27 -8.20
N GLY A 19 -9.54 -20.43 -7.39
CA GLY A 19 -9.58 -21.41 -6.30
C GLY A 19 -8.92 -20.96 -5.00
N PHE A 20 -8.65 -19.67 -4.83
CA PHE A 20 -8.13 -19.12 -3.57
C PHE A 20 -9.28 -18.70 -2.65
N GLU A 21 -9.14 -19.01 -1.36
CA GLU A 21 -9.93 -18.36 -0.31
C GLU A 21 -9.27 -17.05 0.10
N VAL A 22 -10.04 -15.95 0.17
CA VAL A 22 -9.50 -14.60 0.37
C VAL A 22 -10.08 -13.95 1.64
N ILE A 23 -9.20 -13.67 2.59
CA ILE A 23 -9.51 -12.84 3.77
C ILE A 23 -9.05 -11.41 3.50
N SER A 24 -9.94 -10.44 3.70
CA SER A 24 -9.66 -9.02 3.46
C SER A 24 -9.55 -8.25 4.78
N PHE A 25 -8.59 -7.32 4.84
CA PHE A 25 -8.35 -6.49 6.02
C PHE A 25 -8.56 -5.02 5.70
N HIS A 26 -9.23 -4.31 6.61
CA HIS A 26 -9.34 -2.86 6.50
C HIS A 26 -8.08 -2.19 7.05
N GLN A 27 -7.50 -1.25 6.30
CA GLN A 27 -6.25 -0.59 6.67
C GLN A 27 -6.54 0.62 7.55
N ASN A 28 -6.92 0.39 8.80
CA ASN A 28 -7.18 1.43 9.80
C ASN A 28 -6.10 1.44 10.90
N GLY A 29 -4.93 0.86 10.63
CA GLY A 29 -3.84 0.74 11.58
C GLY A 29 -3.87 -0.57 12.36
N THR A 30 -5.06 -1.04 12.75
CA THR A 30 -5.25 -2.34 13.43
C THR A 30 -5.42 -3.49 12.45
N GLY A 31 -6.13 -3.31 11.34
CA GLY A 31 -6.38 -4.41 10.41
C GLY A 31 -5.12 -4.93 9.71
N GLY A 32 -4.18 -4.07 9.34
CA GLY A 32 -2.87 -4.53 8.86
C GLY A 32 -2.10 -5.32 9.92
N ILE A 33 -2.21 -4.95 11.19
CA ILE A 33 -1.55 -5.67 12.29
C ILE A 33 -2.22 -7.02 12.57
N ALA A 34 -3.55 -7.08 12.51
CA ALA A 34 -4.28 -8.34 12.59
C ALA A 34 -3.84 -9.31 11.45
N MET A 35 -3.65 -8.78 10.24
CA MET A 35 -3.10 -9.56 9.12
C MET A 35 -1.69 -10.09 9.44
N GLU A 36 -0.78 -9.26 9.97
CA GLU A 36 0.57 -9.69 10.37
C GLU A 36 0.54 -10.80 11.44
N GLU A 37 -0.37 -10.71 12.41
CA GLU A 37 -0.54 -11.72 13.48
C GLU A 37 -1.04 -13.06 12.91
N MET A 38 -2.05 -13.03 12.04
CA MET A 38 -2.54 -14.24 11.37
C MET A 38 -1.50 -14.85 10.40
N ILE A 39 -0.68 -14.02 9.74
CA ILE A 39 0.48 -14.51 8.98
C ILE A 39 1.45 -15.24 9.91
N LYS A 40 1.74 -14.66 11.08
CA LYS A 40 2.63 -15.26 12.09
C LYS A 40 2.13 -16.63 12.52
N GLU A 41 0.82 -16.76 12.76
CA GLU A 41 0.13 -17.99 13.13
C GLU A 41 0.08 -19.04 12.00
N GLY A 42 0.40 -18.67 10.76
CA GLY A 42 0.46 -19.60 9.63
C GLY A 42 -0.89 -19.84 8.96
N ILE A 43 -1.85 -18.94 9.17
CA ILE A 43 -3.18 -19.01 8.54
C ILE A 43 -3.09 -18.80 7.02
N PHE A 44 -2.10 -18.03 6.55
CA PHE A 44 -1.96 -17.66 5.15
C PHE A 44 -0.81 -18.36 4.44
N GLN A 45 -1.09 -18.83 3.22
CA GLN A 45 -0.08 -19.37 2.30
C GLN A 45 0.57 -18.29 1.43
N GLY A 46 -0.05 -17.10 1.33
CA GLY A 46 0.51 -15.98 0.59
C GLY A 46 -0.22 -14.68 0.88
N VAL A 47 0.40 -13.55 0.52
CA VAL A 47 -0.10 -12.21 0.84
C VAL A 47 -0.22 -11.34 -0.40
N PHE A 48 -1.42 -10.82 -0.63
CA PHE A 48 -1.71 -9.81 -1.65
C PHE A 48 -1.94 -8.46 -0.97
N ASP A 49 -0.87 -7.69 -0.78
CA ASP A 49 -0.93 -6.43 -0.05
C ASP A 49 -1.11 -5.24 -1.01
N LEU A 50 -2.37 -4.93 -1.33
CA LEU A 50 -2.70 -3.90 -2.32
C LEU A 50 -2.45 -2.47 -1.81
N SER A 51 -2.41 -2.25 -0.50
CA SER A 51 -2.29 -0.91 0.08
C SER A 51 -1.53 -0.94 1.40
N ILE A 52 -0.47 -0.15 1.50
CA ILE A 52 0.45 -0.14 2.65
C ILE A 52 0.49 1.21 3.36
N HIS A 53 -0.56 2.03 3.23
CA HIS A 53 -0.59 3.38 3.81
C HIS A 53 -0.44 3.40 5.33
N GLU A 54 -0.71 2.30 6.03
CA GLU A 54 -0.54 2.23 7.49
C GLU A 54 0.93 2.43 7.86
N VAL A 55 1.87 2.04 6.97
CA VAL A 55 3.30 2.36 7.11
C VAL A 55 3.51 3.86 7.06
N ALA A 56 3.00 4.53 6.03
CA ALA A 56 3.09 5.99 5.88
C ALA A 56 2.44 6.72 7.06
N GLY A 57 1.24 6.31 7.46
CA GLY A 57 0.50 6.85 8.59
C GLY A 57 1.30 6.75 9.89
N ARG A 58 1.96 5.62 10.15
CA ARG A 58 2.81 5.48 11.34
C ARG A 58 3.99 6.45 11.31
N GLU A 59 4.65 6.59 10.17
CA GLU A 59 5.83 7.45 10.01
C GLU A 59 5.52 8.94 10.17
N VAL A 60 4.29 9.37 9.89
CA VAL A 60 3.89 10.79 9.97
C VAL A 60 2.90 11.08 11.11
N GLY A 61 2.57 10.08 11.94
CA GLY A 61 1.64 10.24 13.07
C GLY A 61 0.16 10.38 12.67
N GLY A 62 -0.25 9.77 11.56
CA GLY A 62 -1.65 9.73 11.12
C GLY A 62 -2.52 8.76 11.94
N LEU A 63 -3.82 9.05 12.00
CA LEU A 63 -4.82 8.32 12.79
C LEU A 63 -4.89 6.82 12.46
N HIS A 64 -4.77 6.48 11.17
CA HIS A 64 -4.76 5.09 10.69
C HIS A 64 -3.34 4.55 10.43
N GLY A 65 -2.35 5.08 11.15
CA GLY A 65 -1.01 4.51 11.17
C GLY A 65 -0.99 3.13 11.81
N ALA A 66 -0.10 2.26 11.33
CA ALA A 66 0.09 0.93 11.91
C ALA A 66 0.39 1.03 13.41
N ILE A 67 -0.41 0.34 14.24
CA ILE A 67 -0.27 0.43 15.70
C ILE A 67 1.01 -0.25 16.22
N LYS A 68 1.52 -1.25 15.48
CA LYS A 68 2.80 -1.92 15.76
C LYS A 68 3.79 -1.68 14.62
N SER A 69 5.08 -1.62 14.94
CA SER A 69 6.14 -1.39 13.95
C SER A 69 6.29 -2.53 12.95
N ILE A 70 5.79 -3.73 13.24
CA ILE A 70 5.99 -4.93 12.42
C ILE A 70 5.27 -4.92 11.06
N ARG A 71 4.39 -3.95 10.80
CA ARG A 71 3.67 -3.85 9.52
C ARG A 71 4.64 -3.93 8.34
N LEU A 72 4.31 -4.77 7.37
CA LEU A 72 5.03 -5.10 6.14
C LEU A 72 6.25 -6.01 6.32
N GLU A 73 6.37 -6.73 7.44
CA GLU A 73 7.57 -7.54 7.72
C GLU A 73 7.32 -9.04 7.86
N THR A 74 6.15 -9.48 8.35
CA THR A 74 5.98 -10.88 8.79
C THR A 74 5.97 -11.84 7.62
N ALA A 75 5.28 -11.51 6.53
CA ALA A 75 5.22 -12.35 5.33
C ALA A 75 6.63 -12.61 4.77
N GLY A 76 7.42 -11.54 4.65
CA GLY A 76 8.80 -11.62 4.19
C GLY A 76 9.68 -12.47 5.10
N LYS A 77 9.60 -12.24 6.41
CA LYS A 77 10.40 -13.01 7.40
C LYS A 77 10.05 -14.49 7.42
N LYS A 78 8.77 -14.84 7.23
CA LYS A 78 8.32 -16.25 7.12
C LYS A 78 8.60 -16.88 5.77
N GLY A 79 8.96 -16.08 4.76
CA GLY A 79 9.24 -16.56 3.41
C GLY A 79 7.99 -17.00 2.65
N ILE A 80 6.79 -16.58 3.05
CA ILE A 80 5.58 -16.87 2.27
C ILE A 80 5.54 -15.96 1.03
N PRO A 81 5.07 -16.47 -0.12
CA PRO A 81 4.84 -15.68 -1.32
C PRO A 81 4.06 -14.39 -1.05
N GLN A 82 4.54 -13.26 -1.59
CA GLN A 82 3.81 -12.01 -1.47
C GLN A 82 3.95 -11.10 -2.69
N VAL A 83 2.88 -10.37 -2.97
CA VAL A 83 2.90 -9.19 -3.84
C VAL A 83 2.57 -7.97 -3.02
N VAL A 84 3.30 -6.88 -3.28
CA VAL A 84 3.13 -5.61 -2.56
C VAL A 84 2.86 -4.50 -3.56
N VAL A 85 1.80 -3.74 -3.30
CA VAL A 85 1.46 -2.52 -4.03
C VAL A 85 1.45 -1.37 -3.02
N PRO A 86 2.14 -0.25 -3.29
CA PRO A 86 2.15 0.93 -2.43
C PRO A 86 0.85 1.74 -2.51
N GLY A 87 -0.30 1.06 -2.52
CA GLY A 87 -1.61 1.71 -2.56
C GLY A 87 -1.82 2.62 -1.36
N CYS A 88 -2.42 3.78 -1.62
CA CYS A 88 -2.71 4.83 -0.63
C CYS A 88 -1.48 5.41 0.12
N ILE A 89 -0.24 5.05 -0.23
CA ILE A 89 0.97 5.44 0.54
C ILE A 89 1.20 6.97 0.59
N VAL A 90 0.50 7.69 -0.28
CA VAL A 90 0.67 9.11 -0.60
C VAL A 90 -0.02 10.07 0.36
N TYR A 91 -0.90 9.57 1.21
CA TYR A 91 -1.61 10.37 2.20
C TYR A 91 -1.58 9.70 3.57
N TYR A 92 -1.87 10.49 4.61
CA TYR A 92 -2.25 9.96 5.91
C TYR A 92 -3.66 10.39 6.26
N VAL A 93 -4.32 9.59 7.09
CA VAL A 93 -5.64 9.93 7.62
C VAL A 93 -5.46 10.80 8.85
N ALA A 94 -6.13 11.95 8.85
CA ALA A 94 -6.31 12.82 9.99
C ALA A 94 -7.79 12.81 10.43
N GLY A 95 -8.11 13.54 11.49
CA GLY A 95 -9.49 13.71 11.94
C GLY A 95 -10.33 14.60 11.01
N SER A 96 -11.41 15.16 11.56
CA SER A 96 -12.25 16.12 10.86
C SER A 96 -11.44 17.31 10.34
N LEU A 97 -11.94 17.99 9.31
CA LEU A 97 -11.30 19.16 8.73
C LEU A 97 -10.99 20.24 9.79
N ASP A 98 -11.88 20.42 10.76
CA ASP A 98 -11.74 21.42 11.82
C ASP A 98 -10.68 21.04 12.87
N SER A 99 -10.38 19.75 13.00
CA SER A 99 -9.30 19.26 13.86
C SER A 99 -7.91 19.38 13.22
N LEU A 100 -7.83 19.70 11.93
CA LEU A 100 -6.54 19.84 11.24
C LEU A 100 -5.79 21.07 11.74
N VAL A 101 -4.49 20.87 12.02
CA VAL A 101 -3.56 21.97 12.32
C VAL A 101 -3.64 23.02 11.20
N PRO A 102 -3.84 24.33 11.50
CA PRO A 102 -4.05 25.36 10.48
C PRO A 102 -2.97 25.38 9.39
N LYS A 103 -1.70 25.26 9.79
CA LYS A 103 -0.56 25.20 8.87
C LYS A 103 -0.63 24.03 7.89
N VAL A 104 -1.22 22.90 8.28
CA VAL A 104 -1.44 21.73 7.40
C VAL A 104 -2.54 22.06 6.41
N ARG A 105 -3.67 22.60 6.88
CA ARG A 105 -4.82 22.98 6.06
C ARG A 105 -4.48 24.04 5.00
N GLU A 106 -3.56 24.95 5.32
CA GLU A 106 -3.12 26.02 4.40
C GLU A 106 -2.07 25.57 3.38
N LYS A 107 -1.17 24.65 3.75
CA LYS A 107 0.04 24.35 2.96
C LYS A 107 0.03 23.01 2.26
N ARG A 108 -0.97 22.15 2.53
CA ARG A 108 -1.00 20.78 2.00
C ARG A 108 -2.32 20.53 1.30
N LYS A 109 -2.25 19.77 0.20
CA LYS A 109 -3.44 19.21 -0.44
C LYS A 109 -4.14 18.26 0.54
N TYR A 110 -5.46 18.30 0.57
CA TYR A 110 -6.27 17.39 1.37
C TYR A 110 -7.57 17.03 0.65
N PHE A 111 -8.20 15.95 1.09
CA PHE A 111 -9.49 15.47 0.59
C PHE A 111 -10.36 15.06 1.78
N ILE A 112 -11.56 15.63 1.89
CA ILE A 112 -12.51 15.31 2.95
C ILE A 112 -13.17 13.98 2.58
N HIS A 113 -12.80 12.90 3.27
CA HIS A 113 -13.32 11.57 2.97
C HIS A 113 -14.66 11.32 3.65
N SER A 114 -14.80 11.77 4.90
CA SER A 114 -16.03 11.80 5.68
C SER A 114 -15.99 13.00 6.64
N PRO A 115 -17.09 13.33 7.34
CA PRO A 115 -17.07 14.39 8.36
C PRO A 115 -15.99 14.19 9.43
N GLU A 116 -15.64 12.95 9.74
CA GLU A 116 -14.68 12.56 10.78
C GLU A 116 -13.26 12.33 10.23
N ALA A 117 -13.06 12.24 8.92
CA ALA A 117 -11.80 11.82 8.32
C ALA A 117 -11.38 12.67 7.13
N THR A 118 -10.20 13.29 7.25
CA THR A 118 -9.55 14.03 6.16
C THR A 118 -8.28 13.33 5.73
N LEU A 119 -8.12 13.11 4.42
CA LEU A 119 -6.90 12.56 3.83
C LEU A 119 -5.95 13.72 3.52
N VAL A 120 -4.75 13.72 4.09
CA VAL A 120 -3.78 14.80 3.90
C VAL A 120 -2.60 14.29 3.10
N ARG A 121 -2.24 15.01 2.03
CA ARG A 121 -1.13 14.65 1.14
C ARG A 121 0.20 14.70 1.88
N ILE A 122 0.92 13.59 1.88
CA ILE A 122 2.28 13.49 2.40
C ILE A 122 3.25 14.21 1.47
N THR A 123 4.22 14.94 2.03
CA THR A 123 5.13 15.79 1.26
C THR A 123 6.17 14.94 0.55
N PRO A 124 6.78 15.42 -0.54
CA PRO A 124 7.89 14.72 -1.19
C PRO A 124 9.04 14.36 -0.22
N LYS A 125 9.40 15.25 0.71
CA LYS A 125 10.44 14.99 1.73
C LYS A 125 10.07 13.84 2.66
N GLU A 126 8.82 13.77 3.10
CA GLU A 126 8.33 12.66 3.91
C GLU A 126 8.23 11.36 3.10
N LEU A 127 7.79 11.43 1.85
CA LEU A 127 7.71 10.26 0.97
C LEU A 127 9.07 9.63 0.67
N ILE A 128 10.14 10.44 0.60
CA ILE A 128 11.51 9.91 0.55
C ILE A 128 11.83 9.13 1.83
N ARG A 129 11.46 9.65 3.01
CA ARG A 129 11.67 8.91 4.27
C ARG A 129 10.85 7.63 4.32
N ILE A 130 9.59 7.67 3.88
CA ILE A 130 8.70 6.52 3.84
C ILE A 130 9.20 5.47 2.83
N GLY A 131 9.69 5.89 1.65
CA GLY A 131 10.30 4.99 0.67
C GLY A 131 11.46 4.19 1.24
N LYS A 132 12.34 4.84 2.03
CA LYS A 132 13.41 4.17 2.79
C LYS A 132 12.88 3.15 3.79
N VAL A 133 11.84 3.49 4.54
CA VAL A 133 11.25 2.60 5.54
C VAL A 133 10.62 1.38 4.87
N VAL A 134 9.85 1.59 3.79
CA VAL A 134 9.25 0.51 3.00
C VAL A 134 10.34 -0.41 2.43
N ALA A 135 11.39 0.16 1.82
CA ALA A 135 12.50 -0.63 1.29
C ALA A 135 13.18 -1.49 2.37
N LYS A 136 13.52 -0.89 3.53
CA LYS A 136 14.13 -1.61 4.66
C LYS A 136 13.29 -2.79 5.14
N LYS A 137 11.96 -2.62 5.19
CA LYS A 137 11.02 -3.66 5.61
C LYS A 137 10.96 -4.80 4.58
N LEU A 138 10.83 -4.46 3.30
CA LEU A 138 10.77 -5.42 2.21
C LEU A 138 12.09 -6.17 2.00
N ASN A 139 13.23 -5.55 2.32
CA ASN A 139 14.54 -6.21 2.29
C ASN A 139 14.68 -7.35 3.32
N LEU A 140 13.76 -7.49 4.27
CA LEU A 140 13.70 -8.61 5.22
C LEU A 140 13.07 -9.87 4.61
N ALA A 141 12.57 -9.80 3.37
CA ALA A 141 11.96 -10.93 2.69
C ALA A 141 12.97 -12.06 2.43
N LYS A 142 12.60 -13.27 2.85
CA LYS A 142 13.35 -14.51 2.59
C LYS A 142 12.72 -15.37 1.50
N GLY A 143 11.47 -15.09 1.14
CA GLY A 143 10.70 -15.81 0.14
C GLY A 143 10.33 -14.95 -1.05
N PRO A 144 9.54 -15.48 -2.00
CA PRO A 144 9.17 -14.78 -3.21
C PRO A 144 8.41 -13.48 -2.91
N LEU A 145 8.95 -12.36 -3.38
CA LEU A 145 8.36 -11.03 -3.24
C LEU A 145 8.41 -10.32 -4.59
N LYS A 146 7.30 -9.68 -4.98
CA LYS A 146 7.25 -8.80 -6.14
C LYS A 146 6.47 -7.53 -5.85
N ILE A 147 7.01 -6.40 -6.27
CA ILE A 147 6.40 -5.08 -6.03
C ILE A 147 5.81 -4.56 -7.34
N PHE A 148 4.60 -4.01 -7.28
CA PHE A 148 3.95 -3.38 -8.45
C PHE A 148 3.64 -1.92 -8.19
N ILE A 149 4.02 -1.05 -9.12
CA ILE A 149 3.86 0.40 -9.00
C ILE A 149 2.82 0.89 -10.03
N PRO A 150 1.66 1.42 -9.60
CA PRO A 150 0.67 2.01 -10.51
C PRO A 150 1.06 3.44 -10.89
N LEU A 151 1.63 3.62 -12.09
CA LEU A 151 2.19 4.92 -12.51
C LEU A 151 1.13 6.01 -12.70
N LYS A 152 -0.16 5.67 -12.85
CA LYS A 152 -1.24 6.67 -12.99
C LYS A 152 -1.96 7.00 -11.68
N GLY A 153 -1.49 6.48 -10.55
CA GLY A 153 -2.01 6.84 -9.23
C GLY A 153 -2.14 5.70 -8.23
N PHE A 154 -1.87 6.00 -6.96
CA PHE A 154 -1.85 5.02 -5.85
C PHE A 154 -3.21 4.83 -5.16
N CYS A 155 -4.20 5.69 -5.41
CA CYS A 155 -5.53 5.62 -4.82
C CYS A 155 -6.50 6.58 -5.54
N SER A 156 -7.82 6.42 -5.37
CA SER A 156 -8.82 7.25 -6.06
C SER A 156 -8.56 8.78 -6.05
N PRO A 157 -8.21 9.43 -4.92
CA PRO A 157 -7.93 10.88 -4.93
C PRO A 157 -6.52 11.25 -5.44
N ASP A 158 -5.67 10.27 -5.77
CA ASP A 158 -4.35 10.47 -6.37
C ASP A 158 -4.38 10.05 -7.85
N LYS A 159 -5.11 10.81 -8.66
CA LYS A 159 -5.21 10.63 -10.11
C LYS A 159 -5.27 12.00 -10.77
N LYS A 160 -4.75 12.14 -12.00
CA LYS A 160 -4.82 13.39 -12.76
C LYS A 160 -6.23 13.99 -12.71
N GLY A 161 -6.34 15.21 -12.19
CA GLY A 161 -7.60 15.94 -11.99
C GLY A 161 -8.23 15.83 -10.60
N SER A 162 -7.69 14.97 -9.73
CA SER A 162 -8.15 14.80 -8.34
C SER A 162 -7.35 15.61 -7.33
N GLU A 163 -7.90 15.76 -6.14
CA GLU A 163 -7.47 16.69 -5.08
C GLU A 163 -6.09 16.38 -4.52
N LEU A 164 -5.70 15.10 -4.42
CA LEU A 164 -4.40 14.69 -3.88
C LEU A 164 -3.35 14.42 -4.97
N PHE A 165 -3.68 14.65 -6.25
CA PHE A 165 -2.75 14.38 -7.34
C PHE A 165 -1.51 15.28 -7.25
N GLU A 166 -0.36 14.65 -7.02
CA GLU A 166 0.94 15.32 -6.95
C GLU A 166 2.00 14.34 -7.48
N PRO A 167 2.28 14.38 -8.80
CA PRO A 167 3.18 13.43 -9.44
C PRO A 167 4.61 13.52 -8.88
N GLU A 168 5.04 14.69 -8.42
CA GLU A 168 6.36 14.91 -7.83
C GLU A 168 6.53 14.08 -6.54
N GLY A 169 5.51 14.05 -5.69
CA GLY A 169 5.50 13.21 -4.48
C GLY A 169 5.52 11.72 -4.82
N ASN A 170 4.78 11.32 -5.86
CA ASN A 170 4.74 9.93 -6.34
C ASN A 170 6.12 9.48 -6.85
N ILE A 171 6.76 10.30 -7.68
CA ILE A 171 8.11 10.06 -8.19
C ILE A 171 9.13 10.02 -7.03
N ALA A 172 9.00 10.93 -6.05
CA ALA A 172 9.89 10.96 -4.89
C ALA A 172 9.82 9.66 -4.07
N PHE A 173 8.62 9.12 -3.85
CA PHE A 173 8.43 7.81 -3.20
C PHE A 173 9.07 6.68 -4.03
N ILE A 174 8.73 6.60 -5.32
CA ILE A 174 9.19 5.53 -6.22
C ILE A 174 10.72 5.51 -6.28
N ASN A 175 11.35 6.68 -6.51
CA ASN A 175 12.80 6.79 -6.61
C ASN A 175 13.48 6.39 -5.30
N SER A 176 12.93 6.81 -4.15
CA SER A 176 13.51 6.43 -2.87
C SER A 176 13.35 4.94 -2.58
N LEU A 177 12.20 4.35 -2.89
CA LEU A 177 11.98 2.91 -2.76
C LEU A 177 12.99 2.14 -3.60
N LYS A 178 13.11 2.46 -4.89
CA LYS A 178 14.03 1.79 -5.83
C LYS A 178 15.49 1.91 -5.42
N LYS A 179 15.89 3.07 -4.87
CA LYS A 179 17.27 3.33 -4.45
C LYS A 179 17.71 2.43 -3.30
N ASP A 180 16.83 2.20 -2.33
CA ASP A 180 17.17 1.52 -1.06
C ASP A 180 16.73 0.04 -1.04
N LEU A 181 16.00 -0.42 -2.06
CA LEU A 181 15.56 -1.81 -2.19
C LEU A 181 16.69 -2.70 -2.74
N ASN A 182 16.77 -3.93 -2.22
CA ASN A 182 17.70 -4.93 -2.74
C ASN A 182 17.43 -5.24 -4.22
N LYS A 183 18.49 -5.27 -5.03
CA LYS A 183 18.40 -5.45 -6.49
C LYS A 183 17.73 -6.76 -6.94
N HIS A 184 17.72 -7.79 -6.10
CA HIS A 184 17.07 -9.06 -6.41
C HIS A 184 15.54 -9.03 -6.23
N ILE A 185 14.99 -8.00 -5.57
CA ILE A 185 13.54 -7.86 -5.39
C ILE A 185 12.96 -7.19 -6.64
N PRO A 186 12.15 -7.90 -7.45
CA PRO A 186 11.59 -7.33 -8.67
C PRO A 186 10.57 -6.24 -8.38
N ILE A 187 10.72 -5.11 -9.09
CA ILE A 187 9.72 -4.05 -9.19
C ILE A 187 9.18 -4.03 -10.62
N VAL A 188 7.86 -4.02 -10.76
CA VAL A 188 7.16 -3.84 -12.03
C VAL A 188 6.38 -2.54 -12.00
N GLU A 189 6.74 -1.63 -12.88
CA GLU A 189 6.00 -0.40 -13.10
C GLU A 189 4.92 -0.65 -14.16
N VAL A 190 3.68 -0.28 -13.84
CA VAL A 190 2.53 -0.52 -14.71
C VAL A 190 1.91 0.83 -15.05
N ASN A 191 1.73 1.10 -16.35
CA ASN A 191 1.15 2.34 -16.86
C ASN A 191 -0.38 2.41 -16.67
N ALA A 192 -0.85 2.17 -15.45
CA ALA A 192 -2.25 2.11 -15.06
C ALA A 192 -2.45 2.72 -13.67
N HIS A 193 -3.68 3.07 -13.34
CA HIS A 193 -4.07 3.50 -12.01
C HIS A 193 -4.39 2.25 -11.16
N ILE A 194 -4.18 2.30 -9.84
CA ILE A 194 -4.36 1.13 -8.96
C ILE A 194 -5.74 0.44 -9.06
N ASN A 195 -6.78 1.22 -9.36
CA ASN A 195 -8.16 0.75 -9.51
C ASN A 195 -8.55 0.37 -10.95
N ASP A 196 -7.62 0.43 -11.89
CA ASP A 196 -7.87 0.01 -13.27
C ASP A 196 -7.83 -1.51 -13.40
N THR A 197 -8.70 -2.05 -14.25
CA THR A 197 -8.80 -3.50 -14.49
C THR A 197 -7.47 -4.10 -14.95
N GLU A 198 -6.78 -3.42 -15.86
CA GLU A 198 -5.48 -3.84 -16.40
C GLU A 198 -4.44 -4.01 -15.28
N PHE A 199 -4.37 -3.04 -14.36
CA PHE A 199 -3.44 -3.11 -13.22
C PHE A 199 -3.71 -4.35 -12.38
N ILE A 200 -4.97 -4.54 -11.97
CA ILE A 200 -5.36 -5.64 -11.09
C ILE A 200 -5.19 -7.01 -11.74
N GLU A 201 -5.44 -7.12 -13.04
CA GLU A 201 -5.24 -8.37 -13.79
C GLU A 201 -3.75 -8.74 -13.86
N ILE A 202 -2.87 -7.76 -14.09
CA ILE A 202 -1.41 -7.97 -14.05
C ILE A 202 -0.95 -8.45 -12.68
N VAL A 203 -1.29 -7.72 -11.60
CA VAL A 203 -0.84 -8.06 -10.24
C VAL A 203 -1.39 -9.42 -9.81
N THR A 204 -2.67 -9.69 -10.08
CA THR A 204 -3.30 -10.98 -9.72
C THR A 204 -2.68 -12.15 -10.49
N LYS A 205 -2.44 -12.00 -11.79
CA LYS A 205 -1.79 -13.04 -12.60
C LYS A 205 -0.42 -13.41 -12.05
N GLU A 206 0.37 -12.41 -11.69
CA GLU A 206 1.72 -12.61 -11.15
C GLU A 206 1.68 -13.21 -9.74
N PHE A 207 0.74 -12.79 -8.88
CA PHE A 207 0.56 -13.44 -7.59
C PHE A 207 0.22 -14.93 -7.73
N ILE A 208 -0.73 -15.28 -8.61
CA ILE A 208 -1.10 -16.68 -8.89
C ILE A 208 0.10 -17.48 -9.40
N LYS A 209 0.95 -16.89 -10.25
CA LYS A 209 2.17 -17.53 -10.73
C LYS A 209 3.13 -17.84 -9.58
N ILE A 210 3.44 -16.85 -8.75
CA ILE A 210 4.34 -17.02 -7.60
C ILE A 210 3.78 -18.06 -6.60
N MET A 211 2.46 -18.09 -6.38
CA MET A 211 1.79 -19.08 -5.53
C MET A 211 1.90 -20.52 -6.07
N LYS A 212 2.08 -20.71 -7.38
CA LYS A 212 2.24 -22.03 -8.01
C LYS A 212 3.70 -22.49 -8.06
N GLU A 213 4.63 -21.56 -8.21
CA GLU A 213 6.08 -21.83 -8.25
C GLU A 213 6.68 -22.07 -6.85
N GLY A 214 6.00 -21.61 -5.80
CA GLY A 214 6.39 -21.83 -4.39
C GLY A 214 5.87 -23.14 -3.77
N LYS A 215 5.32 -24.05 -4.57
CA LYS A 215 5.00 -25.44 -4.18
C LYS A 215 6.11 -26.36 -4.66
#